data_AF-A0A1C7DDK4-F1
#
_entry.id   AF-A0A1C7DDK4-F1
#
_cell.length_a   1.000
_cell.length_b   1.000
_cell.length_c   1.000
_cell.angle_alpha   90.00
_cell.angle_beta   90.00
_cell.angle_gamma   90.00
#
_symmetry.space_group_name_H-M   'P 1'
#
loop_
_entity.id
_entity.type
_entity.pdbx_description
1 polymer ?
#
loop_
_entity_poly.entity_id
_entity_poly.type
_entity_poly.pdbx_seq_one_letter_code
_entity_poly.pdbx_strand_id
1 'polypeptide(L)'
;MIVEALILCLFFISASFFVGRYVRKCWKITTRKQWLYWPLNRTHALIEAFLMMVFLFGAVSLGSQLMGTINWVYYLFFFFCIRSISRAFMEWKYAKNDNMWISQLTEAAIAAVLLLSFFVLP
;
A
#
# COMPACT_ATOMS: atom_id res chain seq x y z
N MET A 1 -10.87 19.09 -6.21
CA MET A 1 -10.36 18.52 -4.94
C MET A 1 -10.99 17.17 -4.56
N ILE A 2 -12.23 17.09 -4.06
CA ILE A 2 -12.81 15.79 -3.64
C ILE A 2 -12.96 14.79 -4.81
N VAL A 3 -13.39 15.28 -5.98
CA VAL A 3 -13.53 14.44 -7.18
C VAL A 3 -12.18 13.90 -7.66
N GLU A 4 -11.12 14.72 -7.69
CA GLU A 4 -9.76 14.29 -8.05
C GLU A 4 -9.22 13.25 -7.06
N ALA A 5 -9.43 13.49 -5.76
CA ALA A 5 -9.11 12.53 -4.70
C ALA A 5 -9.79 11.18 -4.93
N LEU A 6 -11.09 11.18 -5.28
CA LEU A 6 -11.83 9.96 -5.60
C LEU A 6 -11.30 9.29 -6.87
N ILE A 7 -10.97 10.05 -7.92
CA ILE A 7 -10.38 9.53 -9.16
C ILE A 7 -9.04 8.85 -8.88
N LEU A 8 -8.16 9.47 -8.09
CA LEU A 8 -6.87 8.90 -7.71
C LEU A 8 -7.04 7.61 -6.90
N CYS A 9 -7.97 7.58 -5.93
CA CYS A 9 -8.28 6.37 -5.17
C CYS A 9 -8.86 5.26 -6.05
N LEU A 10 -9.78 5.58 -6.97
CA LEU A 10 -10.34 4.62 -7.92
C LEU A 10 -9.29 4.09 -8.88
N PHE A 11 -8.39 4.96 -9.36
CA PHE A 11 -7.25 4.55 -10.17
C PHE A 11 -6.33 3.62 -9.40
N PHE A 12 -5.98 3.94 -8.15
CA PHE A 12 -5.18 3.06 -7.30
C PHE A 12 -5.83 1.68 -7.14
N ILE A 13 -7.12 1.61 -6.80
CA ILE A 13 -7.84 0.35 -6.61
C ILE A 13 -7.87 -0.46 -7.90
N SER A 14 -8.22 0.17 -9.02
CA SER A 14 -8.30 -0.50 -10.32
C SER A 14 -6.94 -0.97 -10.81
N ALA A 15 -5.91 -0.12 -10.76
CA ALA A 15 -4.54 -0.47 -11.12
C ALA A 15 -4.02 -1.64 -10.25
N SER A 16 -4.17 -1.56 -8.93
CA SER A 16 -3.76 -2.64 -8.02
C SER A 16 -4.51 -3.94 -8.30
N PHE A 17 -5.79 -3.88 -8.66
CA PHE A 17 -6.56 -5.07 -9.02
C PHE A 17 -6.08 -5.71 -10.34
N PHE A 18 -5.99 -4.93 -11.42
CA PHE A 18 -5.61 -5.44 -12.75
C PHE A 18 -4.14 -5.85 -12.80
N VAL A 19 -3.23 -4.96 -12.37
CA VAL A 19 -1.79 -5.22 -12.36
C VAL A 19 -1.48 -6.32 -11.36
N GLY A 20 -2.09 -6.31 -10.17
CA GLY A 20 -1.91 -7.37 -9.18
C GLY A 20 -2.35 -8.74 -9.69
N ARG A 21 -3.47 -8.82 -10.43
CA ARG A 21 -3.92 -10.07 -11.06
C ARG A 21 -2.95 -10.54 -12.15
N TYR A 22 -2.46 -9.61 -12.96
CA TYR A 22 -1.47 -9.90 -14.01
C TYR A 22 -0.16 -10.42 -13.41
N VAL A 23 0.40 -9.73 -12.43
CA VAL A 23 1.65 -10.11 -11.74
C VAL A 23 1.51 -11.49 -11.07
N ARG A 24 0.41 -11.77 -10.37
CA ARG A 24 0.16 -13.09 -9.77
C ARG A 24 0.14 -14.21 -10.81
N LYS A 25 -0.45 -13.95 -11.98
CA LYS A 25 -0.48 -14.91 -13.10
C LYS A 25 0.92 -15.14 -13.67
N CYS A 26 1.69 -14.08 -13.92
CA CYS A 26 3.05 -14.17 -14.47
C CYS A 26 4.02 -14.91 -13.54
N TRP A 27 3.94 -14.64 -12.24
CA TRP A 27 4.89 -15.14 -11.24
C TRP A 27 4.44 -16.42 -10.53
N LYS A 28 3.33 -17.03 -11.00
CA LYS A 28 2.72 -18.25 -10.42
C LYS A 28 2.63 -18.17 -8.89
N ILE A 29 2.25 -17.00 -8.37
CA ILE A 29 2.16 -16.75 -6.94
C ILE A 29 1.14 -17.73 -6.35
N THR A 30 1.59 -18.57 -5.42
CA THR A 30 0.75 -19.54 -4.73
C THR A 30 -0.31 -18.78 -3.94
N THR A 31 -1.58 -18.95 -4.31
CA THR A 31 -2.68 -18.39 -3.54
C THR A 31 -2.69 -19.08 -2.17
N ARG A 32 -2.39 -18.32 -1.11
CA ARG A 32 -2.61 -18.82 0.26
C ARG A 32 -4.09 -19.20 0.39
N LYS A 33 -4.35 -20.36 1.00
CA LYS A 33 -5.71 -20.90 1.24
C LYS A 33 -6.62 -19.96 2.03
N GLN A 34 -6.05 -18.97 2.71
CA GLN A 34 -6.77 -17.99 3.50
C GLN A 34 -7.08 -16.76 2.65
N TRP A 35 -8.38 -16.47 2.53
CA TRP A 35 -8.91 -15.29 1.86
C TRP A 35 -8.67 -14.01 2.69
N LEU A 36 -8.51 -14.16 4.01
CA LEU A 36 -8.26 -13.06 4.95
C LEU A 36 -6.76 -12.85 5.20
N TYR A 37 -6.41 -11.59 5.44
CA TYR A 37 -5.06 -11.15 5.80
C TYR A 37 -4.48 -11.93 7.00
N TRP A 38 -3.26 -12.46 6.85
CA TRP A 38 -2.56 -13.13 7.95
C TRP A 38 -1.08 -12.70 8.02
N PRO A 39 -0.61 -12.15 9.15
CA PRO A 39 0.80 -11.81 9.32
C PRO A 39 1.65 -13.08 9.36
N LEU A 40 2.79 -13.08 8.68
CA LEU A 40 3.71 -14.23 8.66
C LEU A 40 4.20 -14.62 10.06
N ASN A 41 4.67 -13.63 10.83
CA ASN A 41 5.28 -13.81 12.14
C ASN A 41 4.78 -12.72 13.10
N ARG A 42 4.96 -12.92 14.41
CA ARG A 42 4.65 -11.89 15.44
C ARG A 42 5.35 -10.55 15.17
N THR A 43 6.59 -10.58 14.69
CA THR A 43 7.33 -9.37 14.31
C THR A 43 6.66 -8.60 13.18
N HIS A 44 6.09 -9.30 12.19
CA HIS A 44 5.38 -8.66 11.08
C HIS A 44 4.12 -7.97 11.59
N ALA A 45 3.35 -8.66 12.45
CA ALA A 45 2.16 -8.07 13.08
C ALA A 45 2.51 -6.82 13.90
N LEU A 46 3.62 -6.86 14.65
CA LEU A 46 4.06 -5.72 15.45
C LEU A 46 4.50 -4.52 14.60
N ILE A 47 5.21 -4.77 13.49
CA ILE A 47 5.61 -3.71 12.55
C ILE A 47 4.38 -3.06 11.91
N GLU A 48 3.41 -3.85 11.45
CA GLU A 48 2.19 -3.30 10.87
C GLU A 48 1.34 -2.55 11.91
N ALA A 49 1.24 -3.07 13.14
CA ALA A 49 0.55 -2.38 14.22
C ALA A 49 1.23 -1.04 14.53
N PHE A 50 2.57 -1.02 14.58
CA PHE A 50 3.33 0.21 14.78
C PHE A 50 3.10 1.21 13.64
N LEU A 51 3.19 0.78 12.38
CA LEU A 51 2.91 1.62 11.21
C LEU A 51 1.49 2.18 11.23
N MET A 52 0.50 1.36 11.60
CA MET A 52 -0.89 1.80 11.73
C MET A 52 -1.06 2.84 12.84
N MET A 53 -0.43 2.63 13.99
CA MET A 53 -0.49 3.58 15.11
C MET A 53 0.15 4.93 14.73
N VAL A 54 1.32 4.91 14.08
CA VAL A 54 1.99 6.12 13.59
C VAL A 54 1.13 6.85 12.55
N PHE A 55 0.51 6.10 11.63
CA PHE A 55 -0.40 6.66 10.63
C PHE A 55 -1.63 7.31 11.26
N LEU A 56 -2.29 6.63 12.20
CA LEU A 56 -3.46 7.18 12.90
C LEU A 56 -3.10 8.42 13.72
N PHE A 57 -1.96 8.39 14.42
CA PHE A 57 -1.49 9.55 15.17
C PHE A 57 -1.17 10.75 14.26
N GLY A 58 -0.53 10.50 13.12
CA GLY A 58 -0.29 11.53 12.11
C GLY A 58 -1.59 12.06 11.49
N ALA A 59 -2.55 11.18 11.20
CA ALA A 59 -3.86 11.55 10.69
C ALA A 59 -4.66 12.42 11.68
N VAL A 60 -4.58 12.13 12.98
CA VAL A 60 -5.25 12.93 14.02
C VAL A 60 -4.54 14.27 14.22
N SER A 61 -3.21 14.27 14.32
CA SER A 61 -2.44 15.50 14.58
C SER A 61 -2.44 16.48 13.40
N LEU A 62 -2.41 15.97 12.17
CA LEU A 62 -2.45 16.77 10.94
C LEU A 62 -3.86 16.89 10.35
N GLY A 63 -4.86 16.25 10.97
CA GLY A 63 -6.21 16.11 10.43
C GLY A 63 -6.88 17.45 10.12
N SER A 64 -6.72 18.44 11.00
CA SER A 64 -7.27 19.79 10.79
C SER A 64 -6.58 20.56 9.65
N GLN A 65 -5.36 20.21 9.29
CA GLN A 65 -4.58 20.84 8.22
C GLN A 65 -4.75 20.10 6.87
N LEU A 66 -5.01 18.80 6.91
CA LEU A 66 -5.10 17.94 5.72
C LEU A 66 -6.53 17.71 5.27
N MET A 67 -7.52 17.69 6.17
CA MET A 67 -8.92 17.47 5.82
C MET A 67 -9.44 18.56 4.89
N GLY A 68 -10.01 18.14 3.76
CA GLY A 68 -10.56 19.04 2.72
C GLY A 68 -9.58 19.37 1.59
N THR A 69 -8.30 18.99 1.71
CA THR A 69 -7.28 19.17 0.65
C THR A 69 -6.90 17.84 0.01
N ILE A 70 -6.33 17.89 -1.19
CA ILE A 70 -5.81 16.70 -1.89
C ILE A 70 -4.61 16.06 -1.14
N ASN A 71 -3.95 16.82 -0.25
CA ASN A 71 -2.81 16.39 0.54
C ASN A 71 -3.12 15.18 1.44
N TRP A 72 -4.36 15.04 1.89
CA TRP A 72 -4.82 13.85 2.62
C TRP A 72 -4.67 12.55 1.81
N VAL A 73 -4.94 12.58 0.50
CA VAL A 73 -4.81 11.40 -0.37
C VAL A 73 -3.36 11.01 -0.57
N TYR A 74 -2.47 12.00 -0.70
CA TYR A 74 -1.04 11.74 -0.77
C TYR A 74 -0.47 11.17 0.53
N TYR A 75 -1.00 11.60 1.68
CA TYR A 75 -0.70 11.00 2.98
C TYR A 75 -1.14 9.52 3.05
N LEU A 76 -2.31 9.18 2.48
CA LEU A 76 -2.76 7.80 2.33
C LEU A 76 -1.84 6.98 1.41
N PHE A 77 -1.46 7.50 0.24
CA PHE A 77 -0.53 6.80 -0.66
C PHE A 77 0.85 6.61 -0.06
N PHE A 78 1.34 7.57 0.72
CA PHE A 78 2.58 7.43 1.47
C PHE A 78 2.51 6.26 2.45
N PHE A 79 1.41 6.16 3.20
CA PHE A 79 1.17 5.03 4.09
C PHE A 79 1.11 3.70 3.34
N PHE A 80 0.35 3.62 2.24
CA PHE A 80 0.27 2.40 1.43
C PHE A 80 1.64 2.00 0.86
N CYS A 81 2.46 2.96 0.44
CA CYS A 81 3.80 2.72 -0.05
C CYS A 81 4.69 2.10 1.04
N ILE A 82 4.81 2.75 2.21
CA ILE A 82 5.62 2.24 3.32
C ILE A 82 5.14 0.88 3.79
N ARG A 83 3.83 0.72 3.96
CA ARG A 83 3.23 -0.55 4.39
C ARG A 83 3.54 -1.67 3.40
N SER A 84 3.36 -1.41 2.11
CA SER A 84 3.60 -2.41 1.06
C SER A 84 5.07 -2.78 0.93
N ILE A 85 5.99 -1.82 1.06
CA ILE A 85 7.44 -2.07 1.11
C ILE A 85 7.81 -2.90 2.34
N SER A 86 7.32 -2.52 3.52
CA SER A 86 7.57 -3.25 4.76
C SER A 86 7.11 -4.71 4.65
N ARG A 87 5.91 -4.92 4.09
CA ARG A 87 5.37 -6.25 3.86
C ARG A 87 6.15 -7.03 2.81
N ALA A 88 6.53 -6.40 1.70
CA ALA A 88 7.37 -7.02 0.68
C ALA A 88 8.70 -7.49 1.27
N PHE A 89 9.33 -6.68 2.12
CA PHE A 89 10.57 -7.03 2.82
C PHE A 89 10.37 -8.24 3.75
N MET A 90 9.28 -8.26 4.53
CA MET A 90 8.97 -9.40 5.40
C MET A 90 8.67 -10.67 4.61
N GLU A 91 7.90 -10.58 3.52
CA GLU A 91 7.61 -11.73 2.66
C GLU A 91 8.86 -12.23 1.94
N TRP A 92 9.74 -11.34 1.48
CA TRP A 92 11.02 -11.72 0.86
C TRP A 92 11.95 -12.41 1.86
N LYS A 93 12.03 -11.90 3.09
CA LYS A 93 12.92 -12.43 4.13
C LYS A 93 12.41 -13.75 4.74
N TYR A 94 11.09 -13.90 4.94
CA TYR A 94 10.52 -15.00 5.72
C TYR A 94 9.68 -16.01 4.90
N ALA A 95 9.21 -15.68 3.68
CA ALA A 95 8.44 -16.58 2.82
C ALA A 95 9.00 -16.64 1.39
N LYS A 96 10.19 -17.22 1.28
CA LYS A 96 11.00 -17.25 0.06
C LYS A 96 10.34 -17.98 -1.14
N ASN A 97 9.38 -18.88 -0.89
CA ASN A 97 8.81 -19.76 -1.92
C ASN A 97 7.49 -19.26 -2.55
N ASP A 98 6.84 -18.24 -1.97
CA ASP A 98 5.49 -17.84 -2.43
C ASP A 98 5.53 -16.72 -3.48
N ASN A 99 6.68 -16.07 -3.71
CA ASN A 99 6.83 -14.89 -4.59
C ASN A 99 5.86 -13.73 -4.29
N MET A 100 5.17 -13.77 -3.14
CA MET A 100 4.11 -12.82 -2.80
C MET A 100 4.68 -11.41 -2.59
N TRP A 101 5.95 -11.32 -2.20
CA TRP A 101 6.72 -10.08 -2.10
C TRP A 101 6.74 -9.27 -3.41
N ILE A 102 6.67 -9.92 -4.57
CA ILE A 102 6.60 -9.27 -5.89
C ILE A 102 5.27 -8.53 -6.05
N SER A 103 4.16 -9.13 -5.62
CA SER A 103 2.85 -8.48 -5.64
C SER A 103 2.83 -7.27 -4.71
N GLN A 104 3.44 -7.37 -3.52
CA GLN A 104 3.52 -6.27 -2.56
C GLN A 104 4.41 -5.13 -3.08
N LEU A 105 5.53 -5.44 -3.71
CA LEU A 105 6.38 -4.43 -4.39
C LEU A 105 5.68 -3.75 -5.55
N THR A 106 4.86 -4.49 -6.30
CA THR A 106 4.07 -3.90 -7.38
C THR A 106 3.07 -2.89 -6.83
N GLU A 107 2.38 -3.24 -5.74
CA GLU A 107 1.45 -2.33 -5.06
C GLU A 107 2.16 -1.10 -4.50
N ALA A 108 3.35 -1.28 -3.91
CA ALA A 108 4.22 -0.18 -3.51
C ALA A 108 4.62 0.71 -4.68
N ALA A 109 4.97 0.13 -5.84
CA ALA A 109 5.35 0.88 -7.03
C ALA A 109 4.18 1.72 -7.57
N ILE A 110 2.96 1.17 -7.60
CA ILE A 110 1.76 1.92 -7.99
C ILE A 110 1.53 3.08 -7.02
N ALA A 111 1.61 2.83 -5.71
CA ALA A 111 1.46 3.88 -4.69
C ALA A 111 2.55 4.96 -4.83
N ALA A 112 3.80 4.59 -5.12
CA ALA A 112 4.90 5.51 -5.32
C ALA A 112 4.72 6.37 -6.57
N VAL A 113 4.25 5.81 -7.69
CA VAL A 113 3.94 6.57 -8.92
C VAL A 113 2.86 7.62 -8.65
N LEU A 114 1.80 7.25 -7.93
CA LEU A 114 0.75 8.18 -7.54
C LEU A 114 1.19 9.22 -6.51
N LEU A 115 2.20 8.89 -5.69
CA LEU A 115 2.80 9.86 -4.80
C LEU A 115 3.70 10.84 -5.56
N LEU A 116 4.42 10.37 -6.58
CA LEU A 116 5.25 11.22 -7.44
C LEU A 116 4.44 12.19 -8.29
N SER A 117 3.22 11.81 -8.69
CA SER A 117 2.36 12.73 -9.44
C SER A 117 2.01 14.01 -8.67
N PHE A 118 2.10 13.99 -7.33
CA PHE A 118 2.00 15.20 -6.50
C PHE A 118 3.05 16.26 -6.83
N PHE A 119 4.28 15.83 -7.13
CA PHE A 119 5.39 16.74 -7.40
C PHE A 119 5.47 17.20 -8.86
N VAL A 120 4.71 16.53 -9.74
CA VAL A 120 4.74 16.76 -11.20
C VAL A 120 3.52 17.55 -11.67
N LEU A 121 2.36 17.42 -11.00
CA LEU A 121 1.16 18.19 -11.30
C LEU A 121 1.12 19.42 -10.37
N PRO A 122 1.42 20.64 -10.88
CA PRO A 122 1.32 21.87 -10.10
C PRO A 122 -0.12 22.22 -9.72
#